data_AF-A0A142X3C3-F1
#
_entry.id   AF-A0A142X3C3-F1
#
_cell.length_a   1.000
_cell.length_b   1.000
_cell.length_c   1.000
_cell.angle_alpha   90.00
_cell.angle_beta   90.00
_cell.angle_gamma   90.00
#
_symmetry.space_group_name_H-M   'P 1'
#
loop_
_entity.id
_entity.type
_entity.pdbx_description
1 polymer ?
#
loop_
_entity_poly.entity_id
_entity_poly.type
_entity_poly.pdbx_seq_one_letter_code
_entity_poly.pdbx_strand_id
1 'polypeptide(L)'
;MMFKRSVLFGLALLTSMASAGAGEFKKPITKPKYDPSAEKVELFDGIESKSLDVVMRPQNEFVGNVFIKNNTDKPITVVLPDAVVGIQVHPQFGGGGMGGGGMGGMGGGGMGGMGGGGQQAMGGGMGGGMGGMGGGGMGGMGGGGMGGGFFSIPAAETVKVQMNSVCLEHGKKNPTARSTYRLVPVEQFSDKPELKVLCSAIGTGKLDRNVAQAAAWHLSSNMSWDQLASKMFDRAAAADVPYFTRDQLVAAHQLVQGAQARAKELAAQTQETPASTVETRSPGNSN
;
A
#
# COMPACT_ATOMS: atom_id res chain seq x y z
N MET A 1 84.14 -18.58 26.90
CA MET A 1 84.17 -17.77 25.66
C MET A 1 82.81 -17.91 24.99
N MET A 2 82.21 -16.77 24.62
CA MET A 2 81.01 -16.59 23.78
C MET A 2 79.66 -17.09 24.37
N PHE A 3 78.80 -16.20 24.90
CA PHE A 3 77.83 -15.32 24.21
C PHE A 3 76.64 -16.14 23.62
N LYS A 4 75.34 -15.84 23.81
CA LYS A 4 74.62 -14.67 24.37
C LYS A 4 73.09 -14.99 24.32
N ARG A 5 72.35 -14.53 25.34
CA ARG A 5 71.03 -13.83 25.29
C ARG A 5 69.78 -14.53 24.68
N SER A 6 68.72 -14.72 25.48
CA SER A 6 67.55 -13.78 25.62
C SER A 6 66.39 -14.22 24.71
N VAL A 7 65.09 -14.06 24.99
CA VAL A 7 64.31 -13.32 25.99
C VAL A 7 62.85 -13.85 25.89
N LEU A 8 62.14 -13.93 27.01
CA LEU A 8 60.67 -14.02 27.04
C LEU A 8 60.06 -12.78 26.38
N PHE A 9 59.12 -12.92 25.46
CA PHE A 9 58.04 -11.93 25.31
C PHE A 9 56.77 -12.62 24.84
N GLY A 10 55.80 -12.68 25.75
CA GLY A 10 54.42 -13.03 25.42
C GLY A 10 53.77 -11.92 24.62
N LEU A 11 52.97 -12.31 23.64
CA LEU A 11 51.98 -11.42 23.02
C LEU A 11 50.73 -12.26 22.75
N ALA A 12 49.80 -12.23 23.70
CA ALA A 12 48.44 -12.70 23.52
C ALA A 12 47.73 -11.71 22.58
N LEU A 13 47.48 -12.14 21.34
CA LEU A 13 46.69 -11.38 20.39
C LEU A 13 45.20 -11.60 20.71
N LEU A 14 44.57 -10.62 21.38
CA LEU A 14 43.12 -10.51 21.46
C LEU A 14 42.58 -10.07 20.09
N THR A 15 42.05 -11.02 19.32
CA THR A 15 41.16 -10.70 18.19
C THR A 15 39.74 -10.51 18.74
N SER A 16 39.37 -9.27 19.04
CA SER A 16 37.97 -8.89 19.23
C SER A 16 37.26 -8.96 17.87
N MET A 17 36.48 -10.02 17.64
CA MET A 17 35.54 -10.06 16.53
C MET A 17 34.52 -8.94 16.74
N ALA A 18 34.50 -7.98 15.82
CA ALA A 18 33.43 -7.01 15.71
C ALA A 18 32.16 -7.76 15.27
N SER A 19 31.26 -8.03 16.21
CA SER A 19 29.89 -8.41 15.91
C SER A 19 29.20 -7.21 15.27
N ALA A 20 29.26 -7.12 13.94
CA ALA A 20 28.37 -6.25 13.19
C ALA A 20 26.94 -6.67 13.53
N GLY A 21 26.21 -5.79 14.20
CA GLY A 21 24.86 -6.03 14.68
C GLY A 21 23.94 -6.40 13.53
N ALA A 22 23.67 -7.70 13.39
CA ALA A 22 22.42 -8.15 12.80
C ALA A 22 21.33 -7.64 13.75
N GLY A 23 20.72 -6.50 13.39
CA GLY A 23 19.60 -5.94 14.14
C GLY A 23 18.59 -7.03 14.43
N GLU A 24 18.21 -7.16 15.70
CA GLU A 24 17.30 -8.20 16.16
C GLU A 24 16.01 -8.14 15.33
N PHE A 25 15.66 -9.24 14.66
CA PHE A 25 14.44 -9.31 13.85
C PHE A 25 13.23 -9.25 14.78
N LYS A 26 12.69 -8.04 14.96
CA LYS A 26 11.47 -7.81 15.75
C LYS A 26 10.24 -8.15 14.93
N LYS A 27 9.34 -8.94 15.52
CA LYS A 27 8.04 -9.27 14.90
C LYS A 27 7.19 -8.00 14.75
N PRO A 28 6.59 -7.75 13.58
CA PRO A 28 5.73 -6.58 13.40
C PRO A 28 4.52 -6.61 14.35
N ILE A 29 4.15 -5.44 14.86
CA ILE A 29 2.95 -5.19 15.66
C ILE A 29 1.72 -5.34 14.74
N THR A 30 0.74 -6.15 15.16
CA THR A 30 -0.49 -6.39 14.38
C THR A 30 -1.73 -5.73 14.98
N LYS A 31 -1.63 -5.24 16.21
CA LYS A 31 -2.69 -4.53 16.92
C LYS A 31 -2.10 -3.26 17.53
N PRO A 32 -1.79 -2.24 16.71
CA PRO A 32 -1.22 -1.01 17.22
C PRO A 32 -2.25 -0.29 18.10
N LYS A 33 -1.76 0.51 19.05
CA LYS A 33 -2.58 1.34 19.91
C LYS A 33 -2.48 2.79 19.47
N TYR A 34 -3.43 3.61 19.91
CA TYR A 34 -3.34 5.06 19.75
C TYR A 34 -2.67 5.69 20.97
N ASP A 35 -1.69 6.54 20.71
CA ASP A 35 -1.03 7.42 21.66
C ASP A 35 -1.41 8.88 21.32
N PRO A 36 -2.23 9.53 22.16
CA PRO A 36 -2.66 10.91 21.92
C PRO A 36 -1.53 11.95 22.06
N SER A 37 -0.39 11.58 22.65
CA SER A 37 0.76 12.46 22.84
C SER A 37 1.79 12.40 21.71
N ALA A 38 1.70 11.36 20.86
CA ALA A 38 2.58 11.17 19.73
C ALA A 38 2.27 12.14 18.59
N GLU A 39 3.32 12.60 17.90
CA GLU A 39 3.21 13.46 16.72
C GLU A 39 2.38 12.76 15.64
N LYS A 40 1.43 13.49 15.03
CA LYS A 40 0.62 12.98 13.93
C LYS A 40 1.32 13.26 12.61
N VAL A 41 1.51 12.22 11.81
CA VAL A 41 2.17 12.28 10.51
C VAL A 41 1.29 11.57 9.49
N GLU A 42 0.95 12.25 8.40
CA GLU A 42 0.26 11.64 7.26
C GLU A 42 1.18 10.61 6.59
N LEU A 43 0.62 9.49 6.14
CA LEU A 43 1.41 8.36 5.62
C LEU A 43 2.41 8.79 4.53
N PHE A 44 1.96 9.58 3.56
CA PHE A 44 2.80 9.98 2.43
C PHE A 44 3.84 11.03 2.80
N ASP A 45 3.49 11.98 3.67
CA ASP A 45 4.44 12.96 4.23
C ASP A 45 5.53 12.25 5.04
N GLY A 46 5.14 11.19 5.76
CA GLY A 46 6.07 10.33 6.51
C GLY A 46 7.04 9.57 5.60
N ILE A 47 6.55 9.09 4.45
CA ILE A 47 7.39 8.44 3.43
C ILE A 47 8.37 9.44 2.81
N GLU A 48 7.90 10.64 2.43
CA GLU A 48 8.72 11.67 1.81
C GLU A 48 9.82 12.18 2.76
N SER A 49 9.46 12.45 4.02
CA SER A 49 10.40 12.85 5.07
C SER A 49 11.32 11.73 5.56
N LYS A 50 11.12 10.49 5.10
CA LYS A 50 11.82 9.27 5.54
C LYS A 50 11.62 8.91 7.03
N SER A 51 10.68 9.57 7.71
CA SER A 51 10.28 9.20 9.07
C SER A 51 9.53 7.86 9.09
N LEU A 52 8.90 7.48 7.97
CA LEU A 52 8.29 6.17 7.75
C LEU A 52 8.96 5.43 6.59
N ASP A 53 9.21 4.14 6.76
CA ASP A 53 9.54 3.21 5.67
C ASP A 53 8.34 2.27 5.45
N VAL A 54 7.82 2.25 4.22
CA VAL A 54 6.55 1.60 3.89
C VAL A 54 6.72 0.66 2.71
N VAL A 55 6.41 -0.62 2.93
CA VAL A 55 6.44 -1.64 1.89
C VAL A 55 5.16 -2.47 1.91
N MET A 56 4.59 -2.67 0.73
CA MET A 56 3.45 -3.55 0.54
C MET A 56 3.89 -4.89 -0.07
N ARG A 57 3.43 -5.97 0.55
CA ARG A 57 3.64 -7.36 0.12
C ARG A 57 2.27 -7.97 -0.21
N PRO A 58 1.95 -8.21 -1.48
CA PRO A 58 0.70 -8.86 -1.85
C PRO A 58 0.64 -10.27 -1.28
N GLN A 59 -0.56 -10.78 -1.03
CA GLN A 59 -0.80 -12.22 -0.93
C GLN A 59 -1.32 -12.74 -2.28
N ASN A 60 -2.24 -11.98 -2.86
CA ASN A 60 -2.85 -12.14 -4.19
C ASN A 60 -3.40 -10.78 -4.64
N GLU A 61 -4.19 -10.74 -5.72
CA GLU A 61 -4.83 -9.54 -6.26
C GLU A 61 -5.77 -8.81 -5.28
N PHE A 62 -6.34 -9.53 -4.30
CA PHE A 62 -7.38 -9.01 -3.42
C PHE A 62 -6.91 -8.56 -2.04
N VAL A 63 -5.75 -9.04 -1.61
CA VAL A 63 -5.26 -8.82 -0.25
C VAL A 63 -3.75 -8.64 -0.22
N GLY A 64 -3.29 -7.67 0.57
CA GLY A 64 -1.89 -7.38 0.83
C GLY A 64 -1.59 -7.11 2.30
N ASN A 65 -0.34 -7.29 2.72
CA ASN A 65 0.17 -6.77 3.98
C ASN A 65 1.04 -5.55 3.71
N VAL A 66 0.72 -4.44 4.36
CA VAL A 66 1.51 -3.21 4.37
C VAL A 66 2.30 -3.19 5.67
N PHE A 67 3.61 -3.05 5.56
CA PHE A 67 4.52 -2.90 6.68
C PHE A 67 4.93 -1.44 6.75
N ILE A 68 4.67 -0.81 7.89
CA ILE A 68 4.94 0.60 8.15
C ILE A 68 5.90 0.64 9.32
N LYS A 69 7.16 1.00 9.05
CA LYS A 69 8.21 1.14 10.04
C LYS A 69 8.39 2.61 10.42
N ASN A 70 8.39 2.89 11.71
CA ASN A 70 8.83 4.18 12.23
C ASN A 70 10.36 4.21 12.31
N ASN A 71 11.00 5.11 11.56
CA ASN A 71 12.45 5.28 11.55
C ASN A 71 12.97 6.29 12.58
N THR A 72 12.08 6.91 13.34
CA THR A 72 12.44 7.92 14.35
C THR A 72 12.68 7.28 15.72
N ASP A 73 13.21 8.09 16.63
CA ASP A 73 13.48 7.76 18.03
C ASP A 73 12.28 8.04 18.96
N LYS A 74 11.15 8.51 18.41
CA LYS A 74 9.93 8.83 19.16
C LYS A 74 8.71 8.10 18.58
N PRO A 75 7.65 7.86 19.37
CA PRO A 75 6.39 7.36 18.85
C PRO A 75 5.78 8.33 17.83
N ILE A 76 5.23 7.79 16.72
CA ILE A 76 4.51 8.55 15.71
C ILE A 76 3.11 7.98 15.57
N THR A 77 2.09 8.84 15.57
CA THR A 77 0.75 8.51 15.11
C THR A 77 0.67 8.68 13.60
N VAL A 78 0.58 7.58 12.87
CA VAL A 78 0.43 7.60 11.42
C VAL A 78 -1.04 7.76 11.07
N VAL A 79 -1.35 8.72 10.20
CA VAL A 79 -2.66 8.88 9.57
C VAL A 79 -2.62 8.23 8.20
N LEU A 80 -3.51 7.26 7.99
CA LEU A 80 -3.66 6.51 6.76
C LEU A 80 -4.68 7.21 5.85
N PRO A 81 -4.38 7.31 4.54
CA PRO A 81 -5.38 7.73 3.57
C PRO A 81 -6.45 6.63 3.41
N ASP A 82 -7.66 7.04 3.04
CA ASP A 82 -8.75 6.11 2.77
C ASP A 82 -8.49 5.21 1.56
N ALA A 83 -7.71 5.71 0.59
CA ALA A 83 -7.41 5.04 -0.66
C ALA A 83 -5.93 5.19 -1.04
N VAL A 84 -5.35 4.10 -1.54
CA VAL A 84 -3.96 4.03 -2.02
C VAL A 84 -3.87 3.16 -3.27
N VAL A 85 -2.77 3.31 -4.01
CA VAL A 85 -2.38 2.38 -5.06
C VAL A 85 -1.00 1.81 -4.75
N GLY A 86 -0.88 0.49 -4.81
CA GLY A 86 0.39 -0.21 -4.83
C GLY A 86 0.95 -0.26 -6.25
N ILE A 87 2.18 0.20 -6.44
CA ILE A 87 2.95 0.04 -7.70
C ILE A 87 4.14 -0.88 -7.45
N GLN A 88 4.36 -1.84 -8.34
CA GLN A 88 5.44 -2.82 -8.20
C GLN A 88 6.81 -2.13 -8.24
N VAL A 89 7.62 -2.36 -7.22
CA VAL A 89 9.04 -1.98 -7.24
C VAL A 89 9.77 -3.00 -8.10
N HIS A 90 10.28 -2.57 -9.25
CA HIS A 90 11.19 -3.40 -10.04
C HIS A 90 12.54 -3.47 -9.32
N PRO A 91 13.10 -4.67 -9.06
CA PRO A 91 14.43 -4.82 -8.46
C PRO A 91 15.57 -4.20 -9.28
N GLN A 92 15.30 -3.69 -10.48
CA GLN A 92 16.32 -3.24 -11.45
C GLN A 92 16.55 -1.73 -11.51
N PHE A 93 15.87 -0.91 -10.70
CA PHE A 93 15.98 0.56 -10.84
C PHE A 93 16.02 1.39 -9.54
N GLY A 94 16.49 0.81 -8.44
CA GLY A 94 16.62 1.55 -7.18
C GLY A 94 17.64 0.96 -6.23
N GLY A 95 18.87 1.49 -6.26
CA GLY A 95 19.93 1.17 -5.31
C GLY A 95 21.19 0.62 -5.99
N GLY A 96 22.29 1.36 -5.92
CA GLY A 96 23.55 1.06 -6.60
C GLY A 96 24.03 -0.37 -6.39
N GLY A 97 24.17 -1.10 -7.50
CA GLY A 97 24.81 -2.39 -7.59
C GLY A 97 25.59 -2.45 -8.90
N MET A 98 26.84 -2.03 -8.83
CA MET A 98 27.85 -2.26 -9.85
C MET A 98 27.90 -3.77 -10.17
N GLY A 99 27.49 -4.16 -11.37
CA GLY A 99 27.41 -5.57 -11.73
C GLY A 99 27.07 -5.85 -13.19
N GLY A 100 28.07 -5.71 -14.07
CA GLY A 100 28.19 -6.54 -15.27
C GLY A 100 27.60 -5.96 -16.55
N GLY A 101 28.48 -5.43 -17.40
CA GLY A 101 28.17 -5.16 -18.79
C GLY A 101 27.72 -6.42 -19.54
N GLY A 102 26.88 -6.20 -20.53
CA GLY A 102 26.38 -7.24 -21.43
C GLY A 102 25.83 -6.58 -22.69
N MET A 103 26.74 -6.09 -23.52
CA MET A 103 26.50 -5.77 -24.92
C MET A 103 25.91 -6.99 -25.63
N GLY A 104 24.75 -6.84 -26.27
CA GLY A 104 24.24 -7.87 -27.17
C GLY A 104 22.81 -7.61 -27.64
N GLY A 105 22.66 -7.32 -28.95
CA GLY A 105 21.41 -7.63 -29.66
C GLY A 105 20.72 -6.46 -30.34
N MET A 106 21.35 -5.92 -31.38
CA MET A 106 20.67 -5.24 -32.48
C MET A 106 19.74 -6.23 -33.19
N GLY A 107 18.45 -5.89 -33.37
CA GLY A 107 17.58 -6.67 -34.25
C GLY A 107 16.07 -6.39 -34.17
N GLY A 108 15.54 -5.77 -35.24
CA GLY A 108 14.24 -6.16 -35.80
C GLY A 108 13.01 -5.39 -35.33
N GLY A 109 12.39 -4.66 -36.26
CA GLY A 109 11.15 -3.92 -36.06
C GLY A 109 9.92 -4.78 -35.74
N GLY A 110 8.93 -4.12 -35.13
CA GLY A 110 7.62 -4.67 -34.80
C GLY A 110 6.84 -3.67 -33.96
N MET A 111 6.07 -2.81 -34.63
CA MET A 111 5.13 -1.88 -34.00
C MET A 111 3.91 -2.67 -33.51
N GLY A 112 3.65 -2.65 -32.20
CA GLY A 112 2.40 -3.14 -31.60
C GLY A 112 2.59 -3.89 -30.28
N GLY A 113 2.31 -3.22 -29.15
CA GLY A 113 2.18 -3.86 -27.83
C GLY A 113 3.28 -3.49 -26.83
N MET A 114 3.42 -2.21 -26.50
CA MET A 114 4.28 -1.75 -25.40
C MET A 114 3.60 -2.06 -24.04
N GLY A 115 3.57 -3.35 -23.69
CA GLY A 115 3.13 -3.86 -22.39
C GLY A 115 4.30 -4.52 -21.67
N GLY A 116 5.12 -3.71 -20.98
CA GLY A 116 6.28 -4.19 -20.24
C GLY A 116 5.91 -5.28 -19.23
N GLY A 117 6.76 -6.31 -19.13
CA GLY A 117 6.57 -7.54 -18.34
C GLY A 117 6.50 -7.40 -16.81
N GLY A 118 6.08 -6.23 -16.31
CA GLY A 118 5.81 -5.96 -14.91
C GLY A 118 4.42 -6.45 -14.47
N GLN A 119 4.27 -6.64 -13.16
CA GLN A 119 2.99 -6.94 -12.52
C GLN A 119 2.14 -5.67 -12.44
N GLN A 120 0.83 -5.85 -12.35
CA GLN A 120 -0.13 -4.74 -12.34
C GLN A 120 -0.18 -3.98 -11.02
N ALA A 121 -0.55 -2.70 -11.12
CA ALA A 121 -0.92 -1.90 -9.96
C ALA A 121 -2.14 -2.47 -9.22
N MET A 122 -2.15 -2.25 -7.90
CA MET A 122 -3.20 -2.70 -6.98
C MET A 122 -3.87 -1.51 -6.30
N GLY A 123 -5.16 -1.29 -6.54
CA GLY A 123 -5.92 -0.19 -5.94
C GLY A 123 -6.77 -0.66 -4.77
N GLY A 124 -6.79 0.10 -3.68
CA GLY A 124 -7.55 -0.28 -2.50
C GLY A 124 -7.32 0.64 -1.30
N GLY A 125 -7.51 0.09 -0.10
CA GLY A 125 -7.38 0.84 1.14
C GLY A 125 -7.12 -0.04 2.35
N MET A 126 -6.69 0.59 3.45
CA MET A 126 -6.24 -0.08 4.68
C MET A 126 -7.30 -0.04 5.80
N GLY A 127 -8.54 0.35 5.47
CA GLY A 127 -9.57 0.75 6.44
C GLY A 127 -10.69 -0.25 6.73
N GLY A 128 -10.53 -1.55 6.43
CA GLY A 128 -11.66 -2.49 6.42
C GLY A 128 -11.57 -3.73 7.30
N GLY A 129 -10.47 -3.95 8.02
CA GLY A 129 -10.16 -5.31 8.49
C GLY A 129 -9.41 -5.37 9.80
N MET A 130 -9.96 -4.78 10.87
CA MET A 130 -9.58 -5.15 12.23
C MET A 130 -10.81 -5.66 13.00
N GLY A 131 -11.48 -6.65 12.41
CA GLY A 131 -12.65 -7.30 12.99
C GLY A 131 -13.25 -8.35 12.06
N GLY A 132 -12.59 -9.51 11.91
CA GLY A 132 -13.22 -10.64 11.24
C GLY A 132 -12.25 -11.67 10.70
N MET A 133 -12.46 -12.92 11.10
CA MET A 133 -11.89 -14.14 10.51
C MET A 133 -10.53 -14.60 11.06
N GLY A 134 -10.53 -14.95 12.35
CA GLY A 134 -9.45 -15.73 12.96
C GLY A 134 -9.73 -16.06 14.44
N GLY A 135 -10.38 -17.21 14.68
CA GLY A 135 -10.40 -17.88 15.98
C GLY A 135 -11.67 -17.67 16.80
N GLY A 136 -12.38 -18.77 17.07
CA GLY A 136 -13.43 -18.81 18.08
C GLY A 136 -12.88 -18.37 19.44
N GLY A 137 -13.66 -17.55 20.14
CA GLY A 137 -13.26 -16.97 21.41
C GLY A 137 -14.27 -15.94 21.86
N MET A 138 -15.32 -16.41 22.54
CA MET A 138 -16.16 -15.57 23.38
C MET A 138 -15.29 -15.01 24.51
N GLY A 139 -14.99 -13.71 24.46
CA GLY A 139 -14.29 -13.04 25.56
C GLY A 139 -13.54 -11.78 25.13
N GLY A 140 -14.03 -10.61 25.53
CA GLY A 140 -13.25 -9.37 25.44
C GLY A 140 -14.07 -8.12 25.15
N MET A 141 -15.03 -7.80 26.02
CA MET A 141 -15.57 -6.45 26.14
C MET A 141 -14.48 -5.57 26.77
N GLY A 142 -13.62 -4.97 25.94
CA GLY A 142 -12.54 -4.10 26.41
C GLY A 142 -11.57 -3.67 25.32
N GLY A 143 -11.63 -2.40 24.93
CA GLY A 143 -10.62 -1.73 24.10
C GLY A 143 -11.18 -1.13 22.82
N GLY A 144 -11.75 0.08 22.94
CA GLY A 144 -12.04 0.91 21.78
C GLY A 144 -10.77 1.26 21.02
N GLY A 145 -10.90 1.38 19.70
CA GLY A 145 -9.87 1.90 18.81
C GLY A 145 -9.35 0.86 17.83
N MET A 146 -10.03 0.73 16.68
CA MET A 146 -9.39 0.73 15.36
C MET A 146 -10.47 0.81 14.26
N GLY A 147 -11.29 1.87 14.32
CA GLY A 147 -12.24 2.25 13.27
C GLY A 147 -11.93 3.64 12.68
N GLY A 148 -10.80 4.24 13.05
CA GLY A 148 -10.30 5.49 12.50
C GLY A 148 -9.02 5.20 11.74
N GLY A 149 -8.83 5.84 10.59
CA GLY A 149 -7.66 5.68 9.72
C GLY A 149 -6.36 6.21 10.34
N PHE A 150 -6.05 5.91 11.60
CA PHE A 150 -4.79 6.27 12.24
C PHE A 150 -4.46 5.36 13.43
N PHE A 151 -3.18 5.21 13.73
CA PHE A 151 -2.66 4.47 14.88
C PHE A 151 -1.22 4.88 15.19
N SER A 152 -0.70 4.54 16.37
CA SER A 152 0.65 4.91 16.77
C SER A 152 1.65 3.75 16.64
N ILE A 153 2.86 4.09 16.19
CA ILE A 153 3.99 3.20 15.99
C ILE A 153 5.10 3.64 16.94
N PRO A 154 5.52 2.80 17.90
CA PRO A 154 6.65 3.12 18.76
C PRO A 154 7.94 3.37 17.96
N ALA A 155 8.90 4.04 18.59
CA ALA A 155 10.21 4.32 18.02
C ALA A 155 10.88 3.03 17.50
N ALA A 156 11.42 3.09 16.28
CA ALA A 156 12.10 1.97 15.62
C ALA A 156 11.28 0.66 15.45
N GLU A 157 9.96 0.68 15.69
CA GLU A 157 9.09 -0.49 15.54
C GLU A 157 8.38 -0.51 14.19
N THR A 158 7.87 -1.69 13.81
CA THR A 158 7.11 -1.89 12.57
C THR A 158 5.70 -2.36 12.87
N VAL A 159 4.70 -1.74 12.26
CA VAL A 159 3.31 -2.21 12.26
C VAL A 159 3.00 -2.90 10.94
N LYS A 160 2.22 -3.99 11.00
CA LYS A 160 1.64 -4.66 9.84
C LYS A 160 0.15 -4.38 9.77
N VAL A 161 -0.30 -3.76 8.69
CA VAL A 161 -1.70 -3.48 8.38
C VAL A 161 -2.13 -4.28 7.14
N GLN A 162 -3.36 -4.80 7.13
CA GLN A 162 -3.90 -5.46 5.95
C GLN A 162 -4.50 -4.42 4.99
N MET A 163 -4.27 -4.59 3.69
CA MET A 163 -4.86 -3.81 2.63
C MET A 163 -5.78 -4.71 1.80
N ASN A 164 -7.04 -4.31 1.66
CA ASN A 164 -7.95 -4.89 0.67
C ASN A 164 -7.73 -4.17 -0.65
N SER A 165 -7.69 -4.92 -1.75
CA SER A 165 -7.31 -4.38 -3.05
C SER A 165 -8.01 -5.09 -4.21
N VAL A 166 -7.83 -4.56 -5.41
CA VAL A 166 -8.08 -5.23 -6.68
C VAL A 166 -7.01 -4.83 -7.69
N CYS A 167 -6.94 -5.58 -8.78
CA CYS A 167 -6.08 -5.31 -9.90
C CYS A 167 -6.59 -4.13 -10.74
N LEU A 168 -5.72 -3.17 -11.08
CA LEU A 168 -6.11 -1.98 -11.86
C LEU A 168 -5.77 -2.06 -13.35
N GLU A 169 -5.09 -3.11 -13.79
CA GLU A 169 -4.58 -3.16 -15.17
C GLU A 169 -4.87 -4.51 -15.81
N HIS A 170 -6.00 -4.59 -16.50
CA HIS A 170 -6.42 -5.81 -17.16
C HIS A 170 -5.32 -6.36 -18.10
N GLY A 171 -5.05 -7.66 -18.02
CA GLY A 171 -4.12 -8.37 -18.91
C GLY A 171 -2.67 -8.40 -18.44
N LYS A 172 -2.32 -7.66 -17.38
CA LYS A 172 -1.02 -7.77 -16.71
C LYS A 172 -0.99 -8.94 -15.72
N LYS A 173 0.21 -9.36 -15.33
CA LYS A 173 0.41 -10.48 -14.40
C LYS A 173 -0.16 -10.16 -13.02
N ASN A 174 -0.84 -11.12 -12.41
CA ASN A 174 -1.31 -11.00 -11.03
C ASN A 174 -0.14 -10.81 -10.06
N PRO A 175 -0.35 -10.01 -9.00
CA PRO A 175 0.62 -9.88 -7.90
C PRO A 175 0.77 -11.21 -7.16
N THR A 176 1.95 -11.44 -6.57
CA THR A 176 2.26 -12.67 -5.81
C THR A 176 2.89 -12.34 -4.47
N ALA A 177 2.96 -13.30 -3.56
CA ALA A 177 3.66 -13.18 -2.27
C ALA A 177 5.13 -12.80 -2.36
N ARG A 178 5.79 -13.04 -3.51
CA ARG A 178 7.20 -12.68 -3.74
C ARG A 178 7.38 -11.24 -4.20
N SER A 179 6.30 -10.59 -4.60
CA SER A 179 6.34 -9.26 -5.18
C SER A 179 6.51 -8.18 -4.09
N THR A 180 7.14 -7.08 -4.47
CA THR A 180 7.32 -5.91 -3.60
C THR A 180 6.64 -4.72 -4.25
N TYR A 181 5.85 -3.98 -3.48
CA TYR A 181 5.16 -2.79 -3.95
C TYR A 181 5.46 -1.60 -3.04
N ARG A 182 5.55 -0.42 -3.64
CA ARG A 182 5.48 0.85 -2.92
C ARG A 182 4.06 1.39 -3.01
N LEU A 183 3.65 2.14 -2.01
CA LEU A 183 2.35 2.80 -2.01
C LEU A 183 2.47 4.22 -2.54
N VAL A 184 1.47 4.65 -3.30
CA VAL A 184 1.33 6.01 -3.81
C VAL A 184 -0.12 6.49 -3.64
N PRO A 185 -0.36 7.81 -3.62
CA PRO A 185 -1.69 8.38 -3.80
C PRO A 185 -2.35 7.87 -5.08
N VAL A 186 -3.67 7.76 -5.09
CA VAL A 186 -4.43 7.29 -6.27
C VAL A 186 -4.18 8.19 -7.48
N GLU A 187 -4.01 9.47 -7.23
CA GLU A 187 -3.76 10.53 -8.20
C GLU A 187 -2.42 10.36 -8.94
N GLN A 188 -1.44 9.67 -8.35
CA GLN A 188 -0.21 9.32 -9.07
C GLN A 188 -0.41 8.22 -10.12
N PHE A 189 -1.52 7.47 -10.02
CA PHE A 189 -1.87 6.39 -10.95
C PHE A 189 -2.95 6.83 -11.95
N SER A 190 -3.95 7.61 -11.51
CA SER A 190 -5.05 8.05 -12.36
C SER A 190 -5.69 9.34 -11.86
N ASP A 191 -6.06 10.22 -12.80
CA ASP A 191 -6.76 11.47 -12.53
C ASP A 191 -8.29 11.29 -12.32
N LYS A 192 -8.82 10.07 -12.42
CA LYS A 192 -10.26 9.81 -12.29
C LYS A 192 -10.68 9.85 -10.81
N PRO A 193 -11.42 10.87 -10.33
CA PRO A 193 -11.78 10.98 -8.92
C PRO A 193 -12.68 9.82 -8.44
N GLU A 194 -13.50 9.26 -9.33
CA GLU A 194 -14.31 8.06 -9.03
C GLU A 194 -13.46 6.82 -8.75
N LEU A 195 -12.23 6.74 -9.26
CA LEU A 195 -11.33 5.63 -8.94
C LEU A 195 -10.86 5.70 -7.49
N LYS A 196 -10.62 6.91 -6.96
CA LYS A 196 -10.29 7.11 -5.54
C LYS A 196 -11.44 6.68 -4.63
N VAL A 197 -12.67 7.08 -4.99
CA VAL A 197 -13.88 6.66 -4.28
C VAL A 197 -14.03 5.14 -4.30
N LEU A 198 -13.83 4.52 -5.46
CA LEU A 198 -13.88 3.06 -5.58
C LEU A 198 -12.80 2.37 -4.72
N CYS A 199 -11.55 2.85 -4.75
CA CYS A 199 -10.46 2.28 -3.95
C CYS A 199 -10.74 2.40 -2.44
N SER A 200 -11.31 3.51 -1.99
CA SER A 200 -11.76 3.68 -0.60
C SER A 200 -12.84 2.66 -0.24
N ALA A 201 -13.86 2.48 -1.09
CA ALA A 201 -14.91 1.49 -0.89
C ALA A 201 -14.36 0.05 -0.84
N ILE A 202 -13.40 -0.28 -1.70
CA ILE A 202 -12.68 -1.58 -1.69
C ILE A 202 -11.91 -1.76 -0.38
N GLY A 203 -11.27 -0.70 0.11
CA GLY A 203 -10.53 -0.69 1.37
C GLY A 203 -11.36 -1.18 2.56
N THR A 204 -12.68 -0.97 2.54
CA THR A 204 -13.60 -1.42 3.60
C THR A 204 -13.71 -2.94 3.73
N GLY A 205 -13.31 -3.71 2.71
CA GLY A 205 -13.40 -5.17 2.69
C GLY A 205 -14.83 -5.72 2.62
N LYS A 206 -15.85 -4.88 2.40
CA LYS A 206 -17.27 -5.27 2.38
C LYS A 206 -17.81 -5.61 0.99
N LEU A 207 -17.04 -5.33 -0.07
CA LEU A 207 -17.45 -5.56 -1.44
C LEU A 207 -17.17 -7.00 -1.89
N ASP A 208 -18.04 -7.53 -2.74
CA ASP A 208 -17.73 -8.74 -3.50
C ASP A 208 -16.50 -8.49 -4.39
N ARG A 209 -15.56 -9.44 -4.36
CA ARG A 209 -14.26 -9.30 -5.03
C ARG A 209 -14.40 -9.17 -6.55
N ASN A 210 -15.32 -9.91 -7.15
CA ASN A 210 -15.55 -9.89 -8.58
C ASN A 210 -16.28 -8.61 -9.01
N VAL A 211 -17.24 -8.14 -8.21
CA VAL A 211 -17.89 -6.83 -8.42
C VAL A 211 -16.85 -5.72 -8.40
N ALA A 212 -15.97 -5.71 -7.38
CA ALA A 212 -14.90 -4.73 -7.26
C ALA A 212 -13.91 -4.80 -8.43
N GLN A 213 -13.51 -6.01 -8.85
CA GLN A 213 -12.57 -6.21 -9.95
C GLN A 213 -13.14 -5.74 -11.29
N ALA A 214 -14.42 -6.04 -11.58
CA ALA A 214 -15.10 -5.57 -12.79
C ALA A 214 -15.21 -4.04 -12.82
N ALA A 215 -15.64 -3.43 -11.71
CA ALA A 215 -15.73 -1.97 -11.57
C ALA A 215 -14.37 -1.30 -11.76
N ALA A 216 -13.33 -1.87 -11.16
CA ALA A 216 -11.97 -1.35 -11.28
C ALA A 216 -11.48 -1.42 -12.73
N TRP A 217 -11.60 -2.55 -13.42
CA TRP A 217 -11.17 -2.67 -14.83
C TRP A 217 -11.98 -1.78 -15.78
N HIS A 218 -13.27 -1.56 -15.51
CA HIS A 218 -14.05 -0.57 -16.26
C HIS A 218 -13.46 0.83 -16.12
N LEU A 219 -13.20 1.28 -14.88
CA LEU A 219 -12.69 2.62 -14.62
C LEU A 219 -11.23 2.83 -15.02
N SER A 220 -10.36 1.86 -14.75
CA SER A 220 -8.90 2.02 -14.92
C SER A 220 -8.37 1.53 -16.26
N SER A 221 -8.94 0.45 -16.80
CA SER A 221 -8.51 -0.16 -18.07
C SER A 221 -9.45 0.17 -19.24
N ASN A 222 -10.47 1.01 -19.02
CA ASN A 222 -11.48 1.41 -20.01
C ASN A 222 -12.19 0.22 -20.68
N MET A 223 -12.35 -0.90 -19.96
CA MET A 223 -13.10 -2.04 -20.48
C MET A 223 -14.60 -1.72 -20.53
N SER A 224 -15.23 -1.91 -21.68
CA SER A 224 -16.69 -1.83 -21.79
C SER A 224 -17.38 -2.95 -21.03
N TRP A 225 -18.65 -2.74 -20.67
CA TRP A 225 -19.45 -3.77 -20.01
C TRP A 225 -19.62 -5.02 -20.86
N ASP A 226 -19.70 -4.89 -22.19
CA ASP A 226 -19.76 -6.04 -23.11
C ASP A 226 -18.45 -6.84 -23.11
N GLN A 227 -17.29 -6.14 -23.07
CA GLN A 227 -15.99 -6.79 -22.93
C GLN A 227 -15.87 -7.53 -21.60
N LEU A 228 -16.39 -6.94 -20.50
CA LEU A 228 -16.42 -7.59 -19.19
C LEU A 228 -17.38 -8.79 -19.17
N ALA A 229 -18.56 -8.66 -19.78
CA ALA A 229 -19.54 -9.74 -19.90
C ALA A 229 -19.04 -10.93 -20.72
N SER A 230 -18.20 -10.66 -21.72
CA SER A 230 -17.59 -11.67 -22.59
C SER A 230 -16.33 -12.30 -22.00
N LYS A 231 -15.91 -11.91 -20.78
CA LYS A 231 -14.74 -12.51 -20.13
C LYS A 231 -15.02 -13.94 -19.72
N MET A 232 -14.09 -14.82 -20.08
CA MET A 232 -14.12 -16.23 -19.73
C MET A 232 -12.81 -16.64 -19.04
N PHE A 233 -12.90 -17.57 -18.10
CA PHE A 233 -11.72 -18.29 -17.62
C PHE A 233 -11.36 -19.38 -18.63
N ASP A 234 -10.18 -19.28 -19.22
CA ASP A 234 -9.58 -20.35 -20.04
C ASP A 234 -9.22 -21.52 -19.13
N ARG A 235 -9.91 -22.65 -19.31
CA ARG A 235 -9.72 -23.85 -18.50
C ARG A 235 -9.18 -24.98 -19.37
N ALA A 236 -7.92 -25.35 -19.12
CA ALA A 236 -7.21 -26.38 -19.90
C ALA A 236 -7.89 -27.78 -19.97
N ALA A 237 -8.85 -28.07 -19.10
CA ALA A 237 -9.53 -29.38 -19.04
C ALA A 237 -11.04 -29.29 -18.71
N ALA A 238 -11.66 -28.12 -18.89
CA ALA A 238 -13.10 -27.94 -18.63
C ALA A 238 -13.67 -26.88 -19.58
N ALA A 239 -15.00 -26.86 -19.73
CA ALA A 239 -15.63 -25.76 -20.45
C ALA A 239 -15.29 -24.43 -19.78
N ASP A 240 -15.00 -23.45 -20.61
CA ASP A 240 -14.81 -22.08 -20.19
C ASP A 240 -16.06 -21.62 -19.43
N VAL A 241 -15.83 -20.93 -18.32
CA VAL A 241 -16.92 -20.31 -17.55
C VAL A 241 -16.75 -18.80 -17.55
N PRO A 242 -17.85 -18.05 -17.47
CA PRO A 242 -17.79 -16.60 -17.34
C PRO A 242 -16.94 -16.18 -16.15
N TYR A 243 -16.14 -15.14 -16.36
CA TYR A 243 -15.35 -14.52 -15.30
C TYR A 243 -16.26 -13.81 -14.29
N PHE A 244 -17.33 -13.18 -14.79
CA PHE A 244 -18.33 -12.47 -14.00
C PHE A 244 -19.72 -13.02 -14.28
N THR A 245 -20.54 -13.14 -13.24
CA THR A 245 -21.97 -13.42 -13.41
C THR A 245 -22.72 -12.16 -13.86
N ARG A 246 -23.92 -12.32 -14.41
CA ARG A 246 -24.78 -11.19 -14.79
C ARG A 246 -25.07 -10.28 -13.59
N ASP A 247 -25.38 -10.85 -12.43
CA ASP A 247 -25.66 -10.09 -11.21
C ASP A 247 -24.44 -9.31 -10.72
N GLN A 248 -23.24 -9.91 -10.83
CA GLN A 248 -21.99 -9.22 -10.52
C GLN A 248 -21.74 -8.02 -11.45
N LEU A 249 -22.06 -8.14 -12.73
CA LEU A 249 -21.92 -7.04 -13.69
C LEU A 249 -22.92 -5.91 -13.42
N VAL A 250 -24.17 -6.25 -13.09
CA VAL A 250 -25.19 -5.25 -12.69
C VAL A 250 -24.75 -4.51 -11.43
N ALA A 251 -24.28 -5.23 -10.41
CA ALA A 251 -23.77 -4.63 -9.19
C ALA A 251 -22.52 -3.77 -9.44
N ALA A 252 -21.61 -4.21 -10.30
CA ALA A 252 -20.42 -3.45 -10.67
C ALA A 252 -20.78 -2.14 -11.39
N HIS A 253 -21.76 -2.18 -12.29
CA HIS A 253 -22.28 -0.99 -12.95
C HIS A 253 -22.87 0.01 -11.95
N GLN A 254 -23.71 -0.46 -11.02
CA GLN A 254 -24.26 0.39 -9.96
C GLN A 254 -23.18 0.97 -9.05
N LEU A 255 -22.15 0.17 -8.71
CA LEU A 255 -21.02 0.62 -7.91
C LEU A 255 -20.23 1.74 -8.61
N VAL A 256 -19.98 1.61 -9.92
CA VAL A 256 -19.34 2.65 -10.73
C VAL A 256 -20.17 3.93 -10.75
N GLN A 257 -21.49 3.82 -10.98
CA GLN A 257 -22.38 4.99 -10.97
C GLN A 257 -22.39 5.70 -9.61
N GLY A 258 -22.44 4.94 -8.52
CA GLY A 258 -22.36 5.48 -7.16
C GLY A 258 -21.03 6.19 -6.90
N ALA A 259 -19.91 5.60 -7.36
CA ALA A 259 -18.59 6.22 -7.24
C ALA A 259 -18.49 7.53 -8.01
N GLN A 260 -19.05 7.59 -9.23
CA GLN A 260 -19.10 8.81 -10.04
C GLN A 260 -19.98 9.91 -9.41
N ALA A 261 -21.16 9.54 -8.90
CA ALA A 261 -22.03 10.48 -8.20
C ALA A 261 -21.34 11.06 -6.97
N ARG A 262 -20.73 10.20 -6.14
CA ARG A 262 -20.00 10.63 -4.95
C ARG A 262 -18.79 11.50 -5.27
N ALA A 263 -18.04 11.18 -6.33
CA ALA A 263 -16.92 12.00 -6.78
C ALA A 263 -17.38 13.42 -7.16
N LYS A 264 -18.53 13.56 -7.83
CA LYS A 264 -19.13 14.86 -8.16
C LYS A 264 -19.57 15.63 -6.92
N GLU A 265 -20.20 14.97 -5.95
CA GLU A 265 -20.59 15.59 -4.67
C GLU A 265 -19.38 16.15 -3.92
N LEU A 266 -18.30 15.38 -3.83
CA LEU A 266 -17.07 15.80 -3.16
C LEU A 266 -16.41 16.99 -3.88
N ALA A 267 -16.42 16.99 -5.21
CA ALA A 267 -15.94 18.12 -6.00
C ALA A 267 -16.78 19.39 -5.75
N ALA A 268 -18.12 19.27 -5.67
CA ALA A 268 -19.01 20.39 -5.37
C ALA A 268 -18.78 20.94 -3.95
N GLN A 269 -18.63 20.08 -2.94
CA GLN A 269 -18.37 20.50 -1.55
C GLN A 269 -17.04 21.26 -1.39
N THR A 270 -16.03 20.88 -2.17
CA THR A 270 -14.74 21.58 -2.19
C THR A 270 -14.85 22.98 -2.80
N GLN A 271 -15.79 23.19 -3.73
CA GLN A 271 -16.05 24.50 -4.36
C GLN A 271 -17.00 25.37 -3.52
N GLU A 272 -17.92 24.77 -2.77
CA GLU A 272 -18.89 25.45 -1.90
C GLU A 272 -18.35 25.79 -0.49
N THR A 273 -17.05 25.60 -0.24
CA THR A 273 -16.38 26.15 0.95
C THR A 273 -15.69 27.47 0.60
N PRO A 274 -16.41 28.61 0.41
CA PRO A 274 -15.77 29.90 0.39
C PRO A 274 -15.32 30.25 1.81
N ALA A 275 -14.22 31.00 1.89
CA ALA A 275 -13.73 31.64 3.11
C ALA A 275 -14.83 32.47 3.78
N SER A 276 -15.61 31.85 4.67
CA SER A 276 -16.59 32.55 5.50
C SER A 276 -15.89 33.11 6.74
N THR A 277 -15.43 34.35 6.58
CA THR A 277 -15.55 35.43 7.57
C THR A 277 -14.75 35.27 8.87
N VAL A 278 -13.48 35.66 8.79
CA VAL A 278 -12.83 36.36 9.92
C VAL A 278 -13.48 37.75 9.99
N GLU A 279 -14.62 37.86 10.67
CA GLU A 279 -15.08 39.16 11.17
C GLU A 279 -14.21 39.48 12.39
N THR A 280 -13.16 40.25 12.16
CA THR A 280 -12.47 40.98 13.23
C THR A 280 -13.48 41.91 13.90
N ARG A 281 -14.08 41.47 15.02
CA ARG A 281 -14.68 42.40 15.99
C ARG A 281 -13.56 43.22 16.60
N SER A 282 -13.38 44.41 16.05
CA SER A 282 -12.56 45.47 16.63
C SER A 282 -13.14 45.87 17.99
N PRO A 283 -12.33 45.95 19.07
CA PRO A 283 -12.79 46.50 20.34
C PRO A 283 -12.95 48.01 20.18
N GLY A 284 -14.20 48.44 19.95
CA GLY A 284 -14.60 49.83 20.00
C GLY A 284 -14.42 50.39 21.40
N ASN A 285 -13.52 51.36 21.50
CA ASN A 285 -13.26 52.23 22.63
C ASN A 285 -14.56 52.91 23.12
N SER A 286 -14.79 52.92 24.43
CA SER A 286 -15.80 53.76 25.07
C SER A 286 -15.19 54.47 26.27
N ASN A 287 -15.34 55.80 26.24
CA ASN A 287 -14.96 56.81 27.22
C ASN A 287 -15.26 56.45 28.68
#